data_AF-A0A3D4DQA5-F1
#
_entry.id   AF-A0A3D4DQA5-F1
#
_cell.length_a   1.000
_cell.length_b   1.000
_cell.length_c   1.000
_cell.angle_alpha   90.00
_cell.angle_beta   90.00
_cell.angle_gamma   90.00
#
_symmetry.space_group_name_H-M   'P 1'
#
loop_
_entity.id
_entity.type
_entity.pdbx_description
1 polymer ?
#
loop_
_entity_poly.entity_id
_entity_poly.type
_entity_poly.pdbx_seq_one_letter_code
_entity_poly.pdbx_strand_id
1 'polypeptide(L)'
;AIYGWFGALWRGPFLALLGRDIAPGELLMDGIAVAPQARGLGIGTRLLGAILEEAGARGMAQVRLDVIDTNPRARALYERRGFVSVGAENTGALARLFGFTSATRMVCRLA
;
A
#
# COMPACT_ATOMS: atom_id res chain seq x y z
N ALA A 1 -26.89 -19.30 12.85
CA ALA A 1 -26.14 -18.05 12.53
C ALA A 1 -24.68 -18.28 12.90
N ILE A 2 -23.76 -18.31 11.92
CA ILE A 2 -22.37 -18.80 12.08
C ILE A 2 -21.43 -17.73 12.69
N TYR A 3 -21.97 -16.67 13.27
CA TYR A 3 -21.19 -15.61 13.94
C TYR A 3 -21.69 -15.42 15.38
N GLY A 4 -21.24 -16.31 16.27
CA GLY A 4 -21.39 -16.15 17.72
C GLY A 4 -20.26 -15.29 18.31
N TRP A 5 -20.49 -14.71 19.49
CA TRP A 5 -19.55 -13.84 20.20
C TRP A 5 -18.15 -14.45 20.38
N PHE A 6 -18.05 -15.75 20.59
CA PHE A 6 -16.76 -16.45 20.67
C PHE A 6 -15.95 -16.32 19.37
N GLY A 7 -16.60 -16.47 18.22
CA GLY A 7 -15.97 -16.29 16.90
C GLY A 7 -15.50 -14.85 16.69
N ALA A 8 -16.29 -13.88 17.14
CA ALA A 8 -15.89 -12.47 17.10
C ALA A 8 -14.71 -12.18 18.04
N LEU A 9 -14.62 -12.85 19.19
CA LEU A 9 -13.61 -12.57 20.22
C LEU A 9 -12.20 -12.99 19.79
N TRP A 10 -12.04 -14.11 19.07
CA TRP A 10 -10.73 -14.52 18.57
C TRP A 10 -10.39 -13.93 17.19
N ARG A 11 -11.39 -13.70 16.33
CA ARG A 11 -11.18 -13.09 15.00
C ARG A 11 -11.01 -11.58 15.08
N GLY A 12 -11.61 -10.91 16.03
CA GLY A 12 -11.54 -9.45 16.21
C GLY A 12 -10.10 -8.95 16.32
N PRO A 13 -9.30 -9.44 17.28
CA PRO A 13 -7.88 -9.07 17.39
C PRO A 13 -7.07 -9.44 16.14
N PHE A 14 -7.36 -10.58 15.52
CA PHE A 14 -6.68 -11.01 14.30
C PHE A 14 -6.99 -10.12 13.09
N LEU A 15 -8.24 -9.71 12.94
CA LEU A 15 -8.68 -8.77 11.90
C LEU A 15 -8.17 -7.36 12.20
N ALA A 16 -8.15 -6.94 13.46
CA ALA A 16 -7.59 -5.66 13.88
C ALA A 16 -6.08 -5.58 13.58
N LEU A 17 -5.35 -6.69 13.73
CA LEU A 17 -3.95 -6.79 13.34
C LEU A 17 -3.74 -6.62 11.82
N LEU A 18 -4.73 -6.97 11.00
CA LEU A 18 -4.66 -6.88 9.53
C LEU A 18 -5.27 -5.59 8.98
N GLY A 19 -6.01 -4.84 9.80
CA GLY A 19 -6.61 -3.57 9.41
C GLY A 19 -5.56 -2.49 9.23
N ARG A 20 -5.65 -1.72 8.14
CA ARG A 20 -4.89 -0.48 7.99
C ARG A 20 -5.85 0.69 8.15
N ASP A 21 -5.57 1.55 9.12
CA ASP A 21 -6.29 2.81 9.24
C ASP A 21 -6.00 3.70 8.03
N ILE A 22 -7.05 4.27 7.44
CA ILE A 22 -6.97 5.23 6.36
C ILE A 22 -7.28 6.60 6.97
N ALA A 23 -6.33 7.52 6.87
CA ALA A 23 -6.53 8.87 7.37
C ALA A 23 -7.59 9.60 6.52
N PRO A 24 -8.42 10.48 7.11
CA PRO A 24 -9.32 11.34 6.33
C PRO A 24 -8.55 12.15 5.29
N GLY A 25 -9.06 12.20 4.06
CA GLY A 25 -8.41 12.91 2.95
C GLY A 25 -7.21 12.17 2.33
N GLU A 26 -7.01 10.89 2.67
CA GLU A 26 -5.98 10.05 2.07
C GLU A 26 -6.61 8.98 1.14
N LEU A 27 -6.03 8.82 -0.04
CA LEU A 27 -6.28 7.66 -0.89
C LEU A 27 -5.21 6.60 -0.62
N LEU A 28 -5.62 5.43 -0.11
CA LEU A 28 -4.76 4.27 0.04
C LEU A 28 -4.74 3.47 -1.28
N MET A 29 -3.54 3.32 -1.87
CA MET A 29 -3.31 2.40 -2.99
C MET A 29 -2.82 1.05 -2.45
N ASP A 30 -3.69 0.05 -2.44
CA ASP A 30 -3.35 -1.30 -1.98
C ASP A 30 -2.30 -2.00 -2.86
N GLY A 31 -2.38 -1.81 -4.18
CA GLY A 31 -1.39 -2.34 -5.09
C GLY A 31 -1.77 -2.21 -6.56
N ILE A 32 -0.74 -2.28 -7.40
CA ILE A 32 -0.86 -2.38 -8.84
C ILE A 32 0.03 -3.52 -9.34
N ALA A 33 -0.42 -4.22 -10.38
CA ALA A 33 0.32 -5.32 -10.98
C ALA A 33 0.47 -5.08 -12.48
N VAL A 34 1.67 -5.36 -12.99
CA VAL A 34 1.95 -5.35 -14.43
C VAL A 34 2.49 -6.71 -14.82
N ALA A 35 1.86 -7.32 -15.83
CA ALA A 35 2.26 -8.60 -16.39
C ALA A 35 3.75 -8.59 -16.78
N PRO A 36 4.52 -9.66 -16.52
CA PRO A 36 5.97 -9.70 -16.78
C PRO A 36 6.37 -9.23 -18.17
N GLN A 37 5.61 -9.64 -19.20
CA GLN A 37 5.84 -9.33 -20.61
C GLN A 37 5.60 -7.85 -20.95
N ALA A 38 4.86 -7.13 -20.12
CA ALA A 38 4.49 -5.74 -20.32
C ALA A 38 5.29 -4.76 -19.44
N ARG A 39 6.27 -5.26 -18.67
CA ARG A 39 7.13 -4.44 -17.82
C ARG A 39 8.14 -3.67 -18.67
N GLY A 40 8.51 -2.47 -18.21
CA GLY A 40 9.45 -1.59 -18.93
C GLY A 40 8.80 -0.71 -20.00
N LEU A 41 7.52 -0.93 -20.33
CA LEU A 41 6.75 -0.14 -21.31
C LEU A 41 6.05 1.09 -20.71
N GLY A 42 6.42 1.51 -19.49
CA GLY A 42 5.78 2.65 -18.81
C GLY A 42 4.35 2.41 -18.31
N ILE A 43 3.83 1.17 -18.32
CA ILE A 43 2.46 0.88 -17.87
C ILE A 43 2.25 1.20 -16.38
N GLY A 44 3.16 0.76 -15.51
CA GLY A 44 3.08 1.08 -14.07
C GLY A 44 3.10 2.58 -13.80
N THR A 45 3.87 3.32 -14.60
CA THR A 45 3.91 4.78 -14.58
C THR A 45 2.54 5.38 -14.93
N ARG A 46 1.88 4.89 -16.00
CA ARG A 46 0.54 5.35 -16.40
C ARG A 46 -0.53 5.01 -15.36
N LEU A 47 -0.50 3.79 -14.82
CA LEU A 47 -1.41 3.37 -13.75
C LEU A 47 -1.29 4.29 -12.52
N LEU A 48 -0.07 4.58 -12.10
CA LEU A 48 0.16 5.48 -10.97
C LEU A 48 -0.28 6.92 -11.27
N GLY A 49 -0.13 7.38 -12.51
CA GLY A 49 -0.65 8.68 -12.96
C GLY A 49 -2.17 8.76 -12.81
N ALA A 50 -2.89 7.75 -13.31
CA ALA A 50 -4.35 7.69 -13.20
C ALA A 50 -4.83 7.68 -11.73
N ILE A 51 -4.08 7.04 -10.83
CA ILE A 51 -4.40 7.03 -9.39
C ILE A 51 -4.22 8.43 -8.77
N LEU A 52 -3.16 9.15 -9.13
CA LEU A 52 -2.94 10.52 -8.65
C LEU A 52 -4.01 11.48 -9.19
N GLU A 53 -4.38 11.35 -10.47
CA GLU A 53 -5.46 12.12 -11.09
C GLU A 53 -6.80 11.85 -10.41
N GLU A 54 -7.13 10.58 -10.15
CA GLU A 54 -8.35 10.19 -9.45
C GLU A 54 -8.38 10.72 -8.01
N ALA A 55 -7.25 10.64 -7.31
CA ALA A 55 -7.13 11.19 -5.97
C ALA A 55 -7.34 12.72 -5.95
N GLY A 56 -6.79 13.43 -6.95
CA GLY A 56 -7.02 14.86 -7.12
C GLY A 56 -8.47 15.19 -7.45
N ALA A 57 -9.10 14.44 -8.35
CA ALA A 57 -10.51 14.60 -8.70
C ALA A 57 -11.46 14.38 -7.51
N ARG A 58 -11.07 13.51 -6.56
CA ARG A 58 -11.80 13.27 -5.31
C ARG A 58 -11.50 14.27 -4.20
N GLY A 59 -10.63 15.26 -4.44
CA GLY A 59 -10.23 16.24 -3.43
C GLY A 59 -9.41 15.66 -2.28
N MET A 60 -8.67 14.57 -2.53
CA MET A 60 -7.78 13.97 -1.54
C MET A 60 -6.52 14.83 -1.38
N ALA A 61 -6.00 14.91 -0.16
CA ALA A 61 -4.77 15.66 0.14
C ALA A 61 -3.50 14.87 -0.22
N GLN A 62 -3.57 13.54 -0.19
CA GLN A 62 -2.42 12.68 -0.48
C GLN A 62 -2.81 11.27 -0.92
N VAL A 63 -1.88 10.60 -1.60
CA VAL A 63 -1.92 9.17 -1.89
C VAL A 63 -0.89 8.45 -1.03
N ARG A 64 -1.30 7.39 -0.33
CA ARG A 64 -0.41 6.52 0.46
C ARG A 64 -0.29 5.14 -0.18
N LEU A 65 0.89 4.56 -0.07
CA LEU A 65 1.16 3.15 -0.37
C LEU A 65 2.19 2.57 0.60
N ASP A 66 2.24 1.26 0.70
CA ASP A 66 3.31 0.55 1.41
C ASP A 66 4.07 -0.35 0.43
N VAL A 67 5.39 -0.22 0.38
CA VAL A 67 6.28 -1.01 -0.50
C VAL A 67 7.15 -1.95 0.32
N ILE A 68 7.11 -3.24 0.00
CA ILE A 68 7.95 -4.25 0.64
C ILE A 68 9.40 -4.14 0.18
N ASP A 69 10.35 -4.46 1.08
CA ASP A 69 11.79 -4.43 0.83
C ASP A 69 12.25 -5.32 -0.34
N THR A 70 11.54 -6.42 -0.59
CA THR A 70 11.82 -7.33 -1.71
C THR A 70 11.46 -6.76 -3.09
N ASN A 71 10.87 -5.56 -3.17
CA ASN A 71 10.47 -4.91 -4.43
C ASN A 71 11.14 -3.54 -4.67
N PRO A 72 12.48 -3.49 -4.84
CA PRO A 72 13.21 -2.25 -5.06
C PRO A 72 12.81 -1.54 -6.36
N ARG A 73 12.36 -2.29 -7.37
CA ARG A 73 11.90 -1.73 -8.64
C ARG A 73 10.64 -0.89 -8.48
N ALA A 74 9.69 -1.34 -7.65
CA ALA A 74 8.48 -0.58 -7.35
C ALA A 74 8.82 0.68 -6.54
N ARG A 75 9.68 0.56 -5.52
CA ARG A 75 10.15 1.71 -4.75
C ARG A 75 10.74 2.81 -5.65
N ALA A 76 11.66 2.43 -6.54
CA ALA A 76 12.26 3.39 -7.47
C ALA A 76 11.24 4.01 -8.44
N LEU A 77 10.18 3.28 -8.82
CA LEU A 77 9.08 3.85 -9.62
C LEU A 77 8.31 4.90 -8.82
N TYR A 78 7.99 4.63 -7.56
CA TYR A 78 7.26 5.57 -6.70
C TYR A 78 8.09 6.82 -6.40
N GLU A 79 9.37 6.68 -6.06
CA GLU A 79 10.28 7.81 -5.80
C GLU A 79 10.37 8.76 -7.01
N ARG A 80 10.48 8.21 -8.24
CA ARG A 80 10.48 9.01 -9.49
C ARG A 80 9.17 9.77 -9.74
N ARG A 81 8.09 9.42 -9.06
CA ARG A 81 6.75 9.98 -9.25
C ARG A 81 6.33 10.87 -8.08
N GLY A 82 7.29 11.27 -7.24
CA GLY A 82 7.08 12.21 -6.16
C GLY A 82 6.60 11.58 -4.85
N PHE A 83 6.67 10.26 -4.71
CA PHE A 83 6.42 9.60 -3.43
C PHE A 83 7.65 9.73 -2.53
N VAL A 84 7.42 10.07 -1.27
CA VAL A 84 8.45 10.17 -0.22
C VAL A 84 8.20 9.14 0.87
N SER A 85 9.26 8.51 1.37
CA SER A 85 9.18 7.56 2.48
C SER A 85 8.91 8.30 3.80
N VAL A 86 7.88 7.88 4.54
CA VAL A 86 7.48 8.50 5.81
C VAL A 86 7.57 7.56 7.02
N GLY A 87 7.85 6.27 6.79
CA GLY A 87 8.06 5.29 7.85
C GLY A 87 8.34 3.91 7.29
N ALA A 88 8.81 3.00 8.14
CA ALA A 88 8.95 1.59 7.81
C ALA A 88 8.41 0.75 8.97
N GLU A 89 7.61 -0.26 8.64
CA GLU A 89 7.08 -1.24 9.58
C GLU A 89 7.79 -2.57 9.36
N ASN A 90 8.31 -3.14 10.44
CA ASN A 90 8.99 -4.43 10.40
C ASN A 90 7.99 -5.54 10.68
N THR A 91 7.99 -6.56 9.82
CA THR A 91 7.10 -7.72 9.93
C THR A 91 7.48 -8.65 11.10
N GLY A 92 8.62 -8.41 11.74
CA GLY A 92 9.07 -9.15 12.93
C GLY A 92 9.22 -10.66 12.68
N ALA A 93 8.86 -11.48 13.67
CA ALA A 93 8.95 -12.94 13.58
C ALA A 93 8.12 -13.55 12.44
N LEU A 94 7.13 -12.82 11.92
CA LEU A 94 6.27 -13.26 10.82
C LEU A 94 6.89 -13.01 9.44
N ALA A 95 8.10 -12.45 9.34
CA ALA A 95 8.79 -12.22 8.06
C ALA A 95 8.90 -13.49 7.19
N ARG A 96 9.11 -14.66 7.80
CA ARG A 96 9.12 -15.95 7.06
C ARG A 96 7.75 -16.36 6.51
N LEU A 97 6.67 -15.95 7.17
CA LEU A 97 5.32 -16.25 6.74
C LEU A 97 4.89 -15.35 5.58
N PHE A 98 5.27 -14.07 5.63
CA PHE A 98 4.85 -13.06 4.66
C PHE A 98 5.82 -12.86 3.49
N GLY A 99 7.07 -13.36 3.58
CA GLY A 99 8.05 -13.31 2.50
C GLY A 99 8.74 -11.95 2.32
N PHE A 100 8.64 -11.05 3.31
CA PHE A 100 9.33 -9.76 3.34
C PHE A 100 9.62 -9.34 4.79
N THR A 101 10.69 -8.58 5.01
CA THR A 101 11.18 -8.24 6.36
C THR A 101 10.65 -6.89 6.82
N SER A 102 10.42 -5.98 5.87
CA SER A 102 9.92 -4.64 6.14
C SER A 102 9.02 -4.14 5.01
N ALA A 103 8.05 -3.30 5.36
CA ALA A 103 7.24 -2.52 4.45
C ALA A 103 7.46 -1.03 4.72
N THR A 104 7.93 -0.30 3.71
CA THR A 104 8.15 1.15 3.78
C THR A 104 6.88 1.86 3.34
N ARG A 105 6.35 2.71 4.21
CA ARG A 105 5.24 3.62 3.91
C ARG A 105 5.74 4.80 3.09
N MET A 106 5.09 5.02 1.95
CA MET A 106 5.36 6.15 1.08
C MET A 106 4.11 6.97 0.82
N VAL A 107 4.26 8.29 0.74
CA VAL A 107 3.16 9.23 0.46
C VAL A 107 3.53 10.18 -0.66
N CYS A 108 2.53 10.54 -1.48
CA CYS A 108 2.61 11.61 -2.46
C CYS A 108 1.54 12.64 -2.12
N ARG A 109 1.94 13.88 -1.84
CA ARG A 109 1.00 14.98 -1.56
C ARG A 109 0.48 15.56 -2.86
N LEU A 110 -0.82 15.82 -2.90
CA LEU A 110 -1.49 16.48 -4.01
C LEU A 110 -1.60 17.97 -3.65
N ALA A 111 -1.31 18.83 -4.62
CA ALA A 111 -1.35 20.29 -4.46
C ALA A 111 -2.76 20.83 -4.72
#